data_AF-A0A377YXE3-F1
#
_entry.id   AF-A0A377YXE3-F1
#
_cell.length_a   1.000
_cell.length_b   1.000
_cell.length_c   1.000
_cell.angle_alpha   90.00
_cell.angle_beta   90.00
_cell.angle_gamma   90.00
#
_symmetry.space_group_name_H-M   'P 1'
#
loop_
_entity.id
_entity.type
_entity.pdbx_description
1 polymer ?
#
loop_
_entity_poly.entity_id
_entity_poly.type
_entity_poly.pdbx_seq_one_letter_code
_entity_poly.pdbx_strand_id
1 'polypeptide(L)'
;MLIGGRYLLRPVFRFIASSGVREVFTAATLLLVLGSALFMEALGLSMALGTFIAGVLLAESEYRHELEIAIDPFKGLLLGLFFISVGMALNLGVLYTHLLWVAVSVAVLVAVKMLVLYLLARLYGLRSSERMQFAGVLSQGGEFAFVLFRCPPLSGCFSTTRWRCCWWR
;
A
#
# COMPACT_ATOMS: atom_id res chain seq x y z
N MET A 1 4.97 6.23 23.18
CA MET A 1 5.53 5.46 22.02
C MET A 1 6.78 6.07 21.40
N LEU A 2 6.98 7.39 21.42
CA LEU A 2 8.11 8.08 20.74
C LEU A 2 9.53 7.80 21.29
N ILE A 3 9.67 7.23 22.49
CA ILE A 3 10.98 7.09 23.17
C ILE A 3 11.57 5.67 23.01
N GLY A 4 10.73 4.62 23.05
CA GLY A 4 11.20 3.23 22.97
C GLY A 4 11.73 2.82 21.59
N GLY A 5 11.09 3.31 20.51
CA GLY A 5 11.56 3.05 19.15
C GLY A 5 12.90 3.70 18.83
N ARG A 6 13.09 4.96 19.26
CA ARG A 6 14.33 5.73 19.02
C ARG A 6 15.56 5.15 19.73
N TYR A 7 15.37 4.49 20.87
CA TYR A 7 16.48 3.92 21.65
C TYR A 7 16.97 2.57 21.08
N LEU A 8 16.10 1.81 20.42
CA LEU A 8 16.45 0.52 19.81
C LEU A 8 16.94 0.64 18.35
N LEU A 9 16.45 1.65 17.62
CA LEU A 9 16.84 1.92 16.23
C LEU A 9 18.29 2.45 16.09
N ARG A 10 18.78 3.23 17.06
CA ARG A 10 20.11 3.88 17.01
C ARG A 10 21.32 2.91 17.01
N PRO A 11 21.39 1.86 17.84
CA PRO A 11 22.54 0.93 17.82
C PRO A 11 22.53 -0.02 16.62
N VAL A 12 21.36 -0.44 16.14
CA VAL A 12 21.23 -1.35 14.99
C VAL A 12 21.68 -0.67 13.69
N PHE A 13 21.27 0.59 13.44
CA PHE A 13 21.75 1.36 12.29
C PHE A 13 23.27 1.60 12.31
N ARG A 14 23.86 1.79 13.49
CA ARG A 14 25.29 2.06 13.64
C ARG A 14 26.16 0.81 13.43
N PHE A 15 25.63 -0.38 13.69
CA PHE A 15 26.30 -1.67 13.43
C PHE A 15 26.24 -2.09 11.95
N ILE A 16 25.25 -1.58 11.22
CA ILE A 16 24.98 -1.92 9.81
C ILE A 16 25.70 -0.93 8.87
N ALA A 17 25.74 0.36 9.23
CA ALA A 17 26.43 1.39 8.46
C ALA A 17 27.96 1.19 8.39
N SER A 18 28.55 0.38 9.28
CA SER A 18 29.99 0.13 9.30
C SER A 18 30.48 -0.89 8.26
N SER A 19 29.59 -1.56 7.52
CA SER A 19 30.00 -2.64 6.60
C SER A 19 30.30 -2.18 5.17
N GLY A 20 29.80 -1.03 4.71
CA GLY A 20 30.13 -0.46 3.39
C GLY A 20 29.69 -1.28 2.16
N VAL A 21 28.99 -2.41 2.34
CA VAL A 21 28.49 -3.29 1.27
C VAL A 21 26.99 -3.09 1.02
N ARG A 22 26.59 -3.01 -0.26
CA ARG A 22 25.21 -2.72 -0.70
C ARG A 22 24.21 -3.80 -0.28
N GLU A 23 24.65 -5.05 -0.13
CA GLU A 23 23.82 -6.16 0.34
C GLU A 23 23.39 -5.96 1.81
N VAL A 24 24.31 -5.48 2.66
CA VAL A 24 24.07 -5.28 4.10
C VAL A 24 23.06 -4.14 4.33
N PHE A 25 23.16 -3.07 3.52
CA PHE A 25 22.21 -1.95 3.55
C PHE A 25 20.80 -2.38 3.14
N THR A 26 20.68 -3.24 2.11
CA THR A 26 19.40 -3.78 1.65
C THR A 26 18.75 -4.68 2.71
N ALA A 27 19.52 -5.60 3.29
CA ALA A 27 19.06 -6.48 4.36
C ALA A 27 18.56 -5.69 5.58
N ALA A 28 19.27 -4.62 5.94
CA ALA A 28 18.89 -3.74 7.04
C ALA A 28 17.59 -2.97 6.79
N THR A 29 17.41 -2.46 5.56
CA THR A 29 16.18 -1.77 5.17
C THR A 29 15.00 -2.73 5.22
N LEU A 30 15.14 -3.95 4.70
CA LEU A 30 14.10 -4.98 4.77
C LEU A 30 13.79 -5.39 6.22
N LEU A 31 14.82 -5.58 7.06
CA LEU A 31 14.66 -5.88 8.48
C LEU A 31 13.91 -4.77 9.22
N LEU A 32 14.20 -3.51 8.91
CA LEU A 32 13.53 -2.37 9.52
C LEU A 32 12.06 -2.30 9.10
N VAL A 33 11.78 -2.48 7.81
CA VAL A 33 10.40 -2.49 7.29
C VAL A 33 9.60 -3.63 7.91
N LEU A 34 10.15 -4.85 7.97
CA LEU A 34 9.51 -6.00 8.62
C LEU A 34 9.35 -5.79 10.13
N GLY A 35 10.38 -5.25 10.80
CA GLY A 35 10.32 -4.94 12.23
C GLY A 35 9.24 -3.90 12.56
N SER A 36 9.08 -2.89 11.72
CA SER A 36 8.01 -1.89 11.87
C SER A 36 6.61 -2.48 11.64
N ALA A 37 6.47 -3.43 10.71
CA ALA A 37 5.22 -4.12 10.42
C ALA A 37 4.78 -4.98 11.61
N LEU A 38 5.69 -5.82 12.12
CA LEU A 38 5.45 -6.68 13.28
C LEU A 38 5.19 -5.88 14.56
N PHE A 39 5.88 -4.74 14.70
CA PHE A 39 5.63 -3.82 15.82
C PHE A 39 4.23 -3.23 15.77
N MET A 40 3.75 -2.80 14.59
CA MET A 40 2.37 -2.31 14.46
C MET A 40 1.32 -3.42 14.61
N GLU A 41 1.61 -4.63 14.15
CA GLU A 41 0.75 -5.79 14.39
C GLU A 41 0.61 -6.08 15.88
N ALA A 42 1.71 -6.04 16.65
CA ALA A 42 1.68 -6.22 18.10
C ALA A 42 0.84 -5.15 18.84
N LEU A 43 0.61 -4.00 18.21
CA LEU A 43 -0.25 -2.92 18.72
C LEU A 43 -1.71 -3.05 18.27
N GLY A 44 -2.05 -4.11 17.53
CA GLY A 44 -3.38 -4.30 16.94
C GLY A 44 -3.67 -3.37 15.76
N LEU A 45 -2.65 -2.72 15.20
CA LEU A 45 -2.76 -1.86 14.02
C LEU A 45 -2.38 -2.64 12.75
N SER A 46 -2.85 -2.18 11.59
CA SER A 46 -2.57 -2.87 10.32
C SER A 46 -1.06 -2.86 10.01
N MET A 47 -0.51 -4.03 9.65
CA MET A 47 0.88 -4.16 9.17
C MET A 47 1.20 -3.17 8.04
N ALA A 48 0.24 -2.90 7.14
CA ALA A 48 0.41 -2.00 6.01
C ALA A 48 0.67 -0.55 6.44
N LEU A 49 0.10 -0.12 7.57
CA LEU A 49 0.38 1.19 8.16
C LEU A 49 1.81 1.26 8.71
N GLY A 50 2.29 0.19 9.34
CA GLY A 50 3.66 0.12 9.88
C GLY A 50 4.73 0.23 8.80
N THR A 51 4.58 -0.54 7.72
CA THR A 51 5.51 -0.49 6.58
C THR A 51 5.46 0.85 5.84
N PHE A 52 4.27 1.45 5.69
CA PHE A 52 4.12 2.77 5.06
C PHE A 52 4.83 3.87 5.86
N ILE A 53 4.63 3.91 7.18
CA ILE A 53 5.28 4.90 8.05
C ILE A 53 6.80 4.72 8.04
N ALA A 54 7.29 3.48 8.11
CA ALA A 54 8.71 3.20 8.00
C ALA A 54 9.31 3.67 6.67
N GLY A 55 8.59 3.45 5.56
CA GLY A 55 8.98 3.93 4.23
C GLY A 55 9.06 5.46 4.15
N VAL A 56 8.06 6.19 4.68
CA VAL A 56 8.07 7.67 4.72
C VAL A 56 9.23 8.21 5.56
N LEU A 57 9.49 7.60 6.73
CA LEU A 57 10.61 7.99 7.60
C LEU A 57 11.98 7.74 6.93
N LEU A 58 12.12 6.68 6.15
CA LEU A 58 13.33 6.40 5.38
C LEU A 58 13.50 7.37 4.20
N ALA A 59 12.41 7.73 3.54
CA ALA A 59 12.40 8.65 2.39
C ALA A 59 12.83 10.08 2.75
N GLU A 60 12.58 10.53 3.99
CA GLU A 60 13.07 11.81 4.50
C GLU A 60 14.54 11.78 4.99
N SER A 61 15.20 10.62 5.05
CA SER A 61 16.56 10.49 5.56
C SER A 61 17.65 10.81 4.52
N GLU A 62 18.85 11.16 4.99
CA GLU A 62 20.03 11.47 4.15
C GLU A 62 20.45 10.28 3.26
N TYR A 63 20.02 9.06 3.61
CA TYR A 63 20.31 7.82 2.88
C TYR A 63 19.31 7.52 1.75
N ARG A 64 18.38 8.43 1.43
CA ARG A 64 17.35 8.20 0.41
C ARG A 64 17.92 7.75 -0.95
N HIS A 65 19.09 8.26 -1.34
CA HIS A 65 19.66 8.02 -2.66
C HIS A 65 20.26 6.61 -2.76
N GLU A 66 21.01 6.18 -1.75
CA GLU A 66 21.51 4.80 -1.63
C GLU A 66 20.36 3.80 -1.53
N LEU A 67 19.29 4.18 -0.82
CA LEU A 67 18.10 3.37 -0.65
C LEU A 67 17.28 3.24 -1.93
N GLU A 68 17.12 4.32 -2.69
CA GLU A 68 16.48 4.31 -4.01
C GLU A 68 17.23 3.38 -4.97
N ILE A 69 18.55 3.52 -5.05
CA ILE A 69 19.40 2.66 -5.89
C ILE A 69 19.28 1.20 -5.46
N ALA A 70 19.25 0.90 -4.15
CA ALA A 70 19.13 -0.47 -3.65
C ALA A 70 17.75 -1.10 -3.90
N ILE A 71 16.66 -0.31 -3.84
CA ILE A 71 15.27 -0.81 -3.94
C ILE A 71 14.75 -0.89 -5.39
N ASP A 72 15.31 -0.11 -6.31
CA ASP A 72 14.90 -0.06 -7.72
C ASP A 72 14.72 -1.46 -8.38
N PRO A 73 15.67 -2.41 -8.25
CA PRO A 73 15.50 -3.76 -8.83
C PRO A 73 14.39 -4.59 -8.15
N PHE A 74 14.12 -4.35 -6.86
CA PHE A 74 13.07 -5.08 -6.13
C PHE A 74 11.69 -4.52 -6.41
N LYS A 75 11.58 -3.23 -6.71
CA LYS A 75 10.30 -2.58 -7.03
C LYS A 75 9.60 -3.28 -8.20
N GLY A 76 10.33 -3.56 -9.28
CA GLY A 76 9.78 -4.27 -10.44
C GLY A 76 9.32 -5.70 -10.12
N LEU A 77 10.13 -6.43 -9.33
CA LEU A 77 9.83 -7.82 -8.95
C LEU A 77 8.61 -7.90 -8.00
N LEU A 78 8.54 -7.02 -7.01
CA LEU A 78 7.43 -6.94 -6.06
C LEU A 78 6.12 -6.50 -6.74
N LEU A 79 6.19 -5.55 -7.68
CA LEU A 79 5.05 -5.12 -8.48
C LEU A 79 4.53 -6.27 -9.37
N GLY A 80 5.44 -7.02 -10.00
CA GLY A 80 5.09 -8.22 -10.77
C GLY A 80 4.42 -9.29 -9.91
N LEU A 81 5.00 -9.59 -8.74
CA LEU A 81 4.44 -10.55 -7.79
C LEU A 81 3.06 -10.12 -7.28
N PHE A 82 2.88 -8.83 -7.00
CA PHE A 82 1.61 -8.24 -6.57
C PHE A 82 0.52 -8.46 -7.63
N PHE A 83 0.79 -8.11 -8.89
CA PHE A 83 -0.19 -8.30 -9.97
C PHE A 83 -0.52 -9.78 -10.22
N ILE A 84 0.46 -10.68 -10.13
CA ILE A 84 0.22 -12.13 -10.22
C ILE A 84 -0.68 -12.59 -9.07
N SER A 85 -0.40 -12.17 -7.84
CA SER A 85 -1.19 -12.57 -6.68
C SER A 85 -2.62 -12.04 -6.74
N VAL A 86 -2.80 -10.75 -7.09
CA VAL A 86 -4.13 -10.15 -7.25
C VAL A 86 -4.88 -10.83 -8.40
N GLY A 87 -4.22 -11.09 -9.53
CA GLY A 87 -4.80 -11.79 -10.67
C GLY A 87 -5.31 -13.18 -10.31
N MET A 88 -4.55 -13.95 -9.52
CA MET A 88 -4.99 -15.28 -9.05
C MET A 88 -6.14 -15.22 -8.03
N ALA A 89 -6.27 -14.14 -7.27
CA ALA A 89 -7.38 -13.97 -6.33
C ALA A 89 -8.68 -13.49 -7.00
N LEU A 90 -8.61 -12.99 -8.24
CA LEU A 90 -9.80 -12.58 -8.99
C LEU A 90 -10.54 -13.82 -9.51
N ASN A 91 -11.80 -13.97 -9.07
CA ASN A 91 -12.67 -15.03 -9.58
C ASN A 91 -13.21 -14.62 -10.97
N LEU A 92 -12.57 -15.11 -12.03
CA LEU A 92 -12.97 -14.84 -13.41
C LEU A 92 -14.39 -15.33 -13.72
N GLY A 93 -14.87 -16.38 -13.05
CA GLY A 93 -16.22 -16.92 -13.23
C GLY A 93 -17.31 -15.90 -12.88
N VAL A 94 -17.16 -15.20 -11.75
CA VAL A 94 -18.08 -14.12 -11.32
C VAL A 94 -17.93 -12.87 -12.20
N LEU A 95 -16.71 -12.62 -12.67
CA LEU A 95 -16.43 -11.48 -13.56
C LEU A 95 -17.12 -11.63 -14.92
N TYR A 96 -17.14 -12.84 -15.49
CA TYR A 96 -17.81 -13.10 -16.77
C TYR A 96 -19.33 -13.04 -16.65
N THR A 97 -19.93 -13.51 -15.55
CA THR A 97 -21.39 -13.49 -15.38
C THR A 97 -21.95 -12.10 -15.06
N HIS A 98 -21.17 -11.25 -14.39
CA HIS A 98 -21.61 -9.91 -13.95
C HIS A 98 -20.80 -8.76 -14.57
N LEU A 99 -20.19 -8.98 -15.75
CA LEU A 99 -19.28 -8.02 -16.38
C LEU A 99 -19.89 -6.62 -16.54
N LEU A 100 -21.16 -6.53 -16.96
CA LEU A 100 -21.90 -5.28 -17.10
C LEU A 100 -22.06 -4.55 -15.76
N TRP A 101 -22.43 -5.28 -14.70
CA TRP A 101 -22.60 -4.69 -13.36
C TRP A 101 -21.28 -4.19 -12.78
N VAL A 102 -20.19 -4.93 -13.01
CA VAL A 102 -18.84 -4.51 -12.60
C VAL A 102 -18.42 -3.25 -13.38
N ALA A 103 -18.60 -3.24 -14.70
CA ALA A 103 -18.25 -2.09 -15.55
C ALA A 103 -19.03 -0.82 -15.16
N VAL A 104 -20.34 -0.94 -14.93
CA VAL A 104 -21.17 0.18 -14.46
C VAL A 104 -20.73 0.66 -13.08
N SER A 105 -20.45 -0.27 -12.16
CA SER A 105 -19.98 0.08 -10.81
C SER A 105 -18.67 0.84 -10.84
N VAL A 106 -17.70 0.40 -11.66
CA VAL A 106 -16.43 1.10 -11.85
C VAL A 106 -16.65 2.49 -12.47
N ALA A 107 -17.47 2.59 -13.52
CA ALA A 107 -17.77 3.86 -14.17
C ALA A 107 -18.42 4.87 -13.21
N VAL A 108 -19.40 4.43 -12.42
CA VAL A 108 -20.06 5.26 -11.41
C VAL A 108 -19.07 5.70 -10.34
N LEU A 109 -18.23 4.80 -9.85
CA LEU A 109 -17.25 5.11 -8.79
C LEU A 109 -16.22 6.14 -9.29
N VAL A 110 -15.72 5.98 -10.52
CA VAL A 110 -14.83 6.96 -11.16
C VAL A 110 -15.53 8.29 -11.37
N ALA A 111 -16.77 8.31 -11.86
CA ALA A 111 -17.54 9.53 -12.08
C ALA A 111 -17.77 10.29 -10.76
N VAL A 112 -18.15 9.58 -9.69
CA VAL A 112 -18.33 10.18 -8.35
C VAL A 112 -17.03 10.77 -7.83
N LYS A 113 -15.91 10.03 -7.92
CA LYS A 113 -14.60 10.54 -7.48
C LYS A 113 -14.15 11.76 -8.27
N MET A 114 -14.29 11.71 -9.59
CA MET A 114 -14.01 12.84 -10.48
C MET A 114 -14.84 14.06 -10.11
N LEU A 115 -16.14 13.88 -9.86
CA LEU A 115 -17.04 14.98 -9.50
C LEU A 115 -16.68 15.60 -8.16
N VAL A 116 -16.40 14.78 -7.13
CA VAL A 116 -15.96 15.24 -5.81
C VAL A 116 -14.64 16.02 -5.90
N LEU A 117 -13.64 15.48 -6.60
CA LEU A 117 -12.33 16.13 -6.78
C LEU A 117 -12.46 17.42 -7.60
N TYR A 118 -13.30 17.43 -8.63
CA TYR A 118 -13.56 18.61 -9.44
C TYR A 118 -14.25 19.72 -8.63
N LEU A 119 -15.20 19.38 -7.76
CA LEU A 119 -15.87 20.32 -6.85
C LEU A 119 -14.89 20.91 -5.83
N LEU A 120 -14.09 20.06 -5.18
CA LEU A 120 -13.02 20.48 -4.27
C LEU A 120 -12.07 21.45 -4.96
N ALA A 121 -11.56 21.08 -6.14
CA ALA A 121 -10.64 21.94 -6.87
C ALA A 121 -11.32 23.23 -7.40
N ARG A 122 -12.67 23.30 -7.47
CA ARG A 122 -13.39 24.56 -7.70
C ARG A 122 -13.34 25.47 -6.49
N LEU A 123 -13.63 24.91 -5.32
CA LEU A 123 -13.71 25.63 -4.05
C LEU A 123 -12.33 26.22 -3.68
N TYR A 124 -11.25 25.50 -4.01
CA TYR A 124 -9.88 25.97 -3.83
C TYR A 124 -9.35 26.87 -4.96
N GLY A 125 -10.17 27.21 -5.96
CA GLY A 125 -9.84 28.23 -6.96
C GLY A 125 -8.78 27.84 -8.00
N LEU A 126 -8.54 26.55 -8.25
CA LEU A 126 -7.53 26.11 -9.23
C LEU A 126 -7.94 26.48 -10.67
N ARG A 127 -6.94 26.84 -11.51
CA ARG A 127 -7.13 27.12 -12.95
C ARG A 127 -7.79 25.94 -13.66
N SER A 128 -8.66 26.22 -14.63
CA SER A 128 -9.50 25.22 -15.29
C SER A 128 -8.72 24.10 -15.99
N SER A 129 -7.49 24.37 -16.45
CA SER A 129 -6.61 23.38 -17.07
C SER A 129 -6.00 22.40 -16.05
N GLU A 130 -5.63 22.88 -14.87
CA GLU A 130 -5.04 22.05 -13.80
C GLU A 130 -6.12 21.25 -13.07
N ARG A 131 -7.36 21.75 -13.02
CA ARG A 131 -8.50 21.05 -12.38
C ARG A 131 -8.79 19.68 -12.97
N MET A 132 -8.76 19.56 -14.30
CA MET A 132 -9.09 18.30 -14.96
C MET A 132 -7.95 17.28 -14.88
N GLN A 133 -6.70 17.75 -14.92
CA GLN A 133 -5.52 16.92 -14.72
C GLN A 133 -5.43 16.43 -13.27
N PHE A 134 -5.63 17.31 -12.29
CA PHE A 134 -5.62 16.98 -10.87
C PHE A 134 -6.73 15.98 -10.52
N ALA A 135 -7.96 16.23 -10.98
CA ALA A 135 -9.08 15.31 -10.79
C ALA A 135 -8.83 13.96 -11.47
N GLY A 136 -8.27 13.95 -12.69
CA GLY A 136 -7.96 12.71 -13.41
C GLY A 136 -6.89 11.86 -12.73
N VAL A 137 -5.80 12.47 -12.27
CA VAL A 137 -4.69 11.76 -11.62
C VAL A 137 -5.10 11.22 -10.24
N LEU A 138 -5.79 12.02 -9.41
CA LEU A 138 -6.23 11.57 -8.08
C LEU A 138 -7.45 10.64 -8.12
N SER A 139 -8.25 10.68 -9.19
CA SER A 139 -9.41 9.79 -9.32
C SER A 139 -8.99 8.33 -9.50
N GLN A 140 -7.80 8.06 -10.05
CA GLN A 140 -7.30 6.70 -10.15
C GLN A 140 -7.10 6.11 -8.74
N GLY A 141 -7.75 4.97 -8.47
CA GLY A 141 -7.52 4.24 -7.23
C GLY A 141 -6.08 3.72 -7.23
N GLY A 142 -5.32 4.03 -6.17
CA GLY A 142 -3.98 3.50 -6.02
C GLY A 142 -3.99 2.00 -5.74
N GLU A 143 -2.91 1.32 -6.12
CA GLU A 143 -2.65 -0.10 -5.81
C GLU A 143 -2.75 -0.41 -4.29
N PHE A 144 -2.59 0.62 -3.47
CA PHE A 144 -2.81 0.60 -2.02
C PHE A 144 -4.20 0.13 -1.58
N ALA A 145 -5.25 0.37 -2.37
CA ALA A 145 -6.60 -0.07 -2.03
C ALA A 145 -6.68 -1.61 -1.96
N PHE A 146 -6.02 -2.31 -2.89
CA PHE A 146 -6.00 -3.77 -2.89
C PHE A 146 -5.27 -4.34 -1.67
N VAL A 147 -4.21 -3.67 -1.22
CA VAL A 147 -3.47 -4.06 0.00
C VAL A 147 -4.37 -3.94 1.23
N LEU A 148 -5.15 -2.86 1.34
CA LEU A 148 -6.10 -2.65 2.43
C LEU A 148 -7.26 -3.65 2.39
N PHE A 149 -7.83 -3.92 1.21
CA PHE A 149 -8.95 -4.86 1.06
C PHE A 149 -8.57 -6.33 1.24
N ARG A 150 -7.31 -6.70 1.00
CA ARG A 150 -6.81 -8.06 1.29
C ARG A 150 -6.53 -8.32 2.76
N CYS A 151 -6.46 -7.28 3.58
CA CYS A 151 -6.31 -7.45 5.01
C CYS A 151 -7.59 -8.09 5.56
N PRO A 152 -7.53 -9.30 6.15
CA PRO A 152 -8.70 -9.86 6.80
C PRO A 152 -9.13 -8.91 7.92
N PRO A 153 -10.42 -8.56 8.04
CA PRO A 153 -10.88 -7.71 9.12
C PRO A 153 -10.54 -8.40 10.46
N LEU A 154 -9.58 -7.83 11.18
CA LEU A 154 -9.44 -8.10 12.61
C LEU A 154 -10.76 -7.65 13.25
N SER A 155 -11.38 -8.55 14.00
CA SER A 155 -12.70 -8.48 14.62
C SER A 155 -13.89 -8.73 13.68
N GLY A 156 -14.55 -9.87 13.93
CA GLY A 156 -15.72 -10.31 13.20
C GLY A 156 -16.87 -9.33 13.31
N CYS A 157 -17.21 -8.70 12.19
CA CYS A 157 -18.50 -8.03 11.98
C CYS A 157 -18.81 -7.93 10.47
N PHE A 158 -18.60 -9.01 9.73
CA PHE A 158 -19.32 -9.25 8.47
C PHE A 158 -19.65 -10.74 8.44
N SER A 159 -20.93 -11.07 8.34
CA SER A 159 -21.46 -12.44 8.40
C SER A 159 -20.95 -13.30 7.23
N THR A 160 -19.77 -13.88 7.39
CA THR A 160 -19.13 -14.84 6.46
C THR A 160 -19.61 -16.27 6.73
N THR A 161 -20.90 -16.47 7.01
CA THR A 161 -21.44 -17.81 7.29
C THR A 161 -22.00 -18.52 6.06
N ARG A 162 -21.90 -17.95 4.84
CA ARG A 162 -22.39 -18.61 3.61
C ARG A 162 -21.31 -18.99 2.59
N TRP A 163 -20.10 -18.42 2.65
CA TRP A 163 -19.09 -18.60 1.58
C TRP A 163 -17.99 -19.64 1.85
N ARG A 164 -17.84 -20.16 3.08
CA ARG A 164 -16.80 -21.17 3.39
C ARG A 164 -17.19 -22.62 3.06
N CYS A 165 -18.46 -22.93 2.84
CA CYS A 165 -18.89 -24.33 2.60
C CYS A 165 -18.83 -24.80 1.14
N CYS A 166 -18.70 -23.91 0.15
CA CYS A 166 -18.66 -24.32 -1.26
C CYS A 166 -17.25 -24.40 -1.85
N TRP A 167 -16.22 -24.01 -1.09
CA TRP A 167 -14.81 -24.04 -1.54
C TRP A 167 -14.03 -25.24 -0.97
N TRP A 168 -14.71 -26.08 -0.18
CA TRP A 168 -14.17 -27.33 0.36
C TRP A 168 -15.22 -28.45 0.28
N ARG A 169 -15.85 -28.57 -0.89
CA ARG A 169 -16.41 -29.82 -1.41
C ARG A 169 -16.45 -29.78 -2.93
#